data_AF-A0A961AFI8-F1
#
_entry.id   AF-A0A961AFI8-F1
#
_cell.length_a   1.000
_cell.length_b   1.000
_cell.length_c   1.000
_cell.angle_alpha   90.00
_cell.angle_beta   90.00
_cell.angle_gamma   90.00
#
_symmetry.space_group_name_H-M   'P 1'
#
loop_
_entity.id
_entity.type
_entity.pdbx_description
1 polymer ?
#
loop_
_entity_poly.entity_id
_entity_poly.type
_entity_poly.pdbx_seq_one_letter_code
_entity_poly.pdbx_strand_id
1 'polypeptide(L)' 'MCAAIETEQDLTEEALRIPQKNMPPHPVARLLSIWHVGQNDSTRERKALFAGETVESLFEQATTYQSK' A
#
# COMPACT_ATOMS: atom_id res chain seq x y z
N MET A 1 -4.22 -31.87 19.27
CA MET A 1 -4.96 -30.61 19.11
C MET A 1 -4.42 -29.94 17.86
N CYS A 2 -5.24 -29.82 16.82
CA CYS A 2 -4.87 -29.10 15.60
C CYS A 2 -5.19 -27.63 15.87
N ALA A 3 -4.18 -26.77 16.01
CA ALA A 3 -4.42 -25.34 16.13
C ALA A 3 -4.94 -24.85 14.77
N ALA A 4 -6.18 -24.38 14.73
CA ALA A 4 -6.67 -23.66 13.56
C ALA A 4 -5.81 -22.39 13.44
N ILE A 5 -4.99 -22.33 12.41
CA ILE A 5 -4.20 -21.13 12.12
C ILE A 5 -5.21 -20.12 11.61
N GLU A 6 -5.48 -19.09 12.41
CA GLU A 6 -6.28 -17.95 12.00
C GLU A 6 -5.66 -17.34 10.74
N THR A 7 -6.47 -17.18 9.71
CA THR A 7 -5.97 -16.62 8.46
C THR A 7 -5.85 -15.10 8.59
N GLU A 8 -4.96 -14.50 7.80
CA GLU A 8 -4.87 -13.04 7.67
C GLU A 8 -6.23 -12.41 7.31
N GLN A 9 -7.08 -13.15 6.60
CA GLN A 9 -8.43 -12.73 6.27
C GLN A 9 -9.33 -12.67 7.52
N ASP A 10 -9.27 -13.68 8.39
CA ASP A 10 -10.04 -13.71 9.65
C ASP A 10 -9.65 -12.54 10.56
N LEU A 11 -8.35 -12.27 10.69
CA LEU A 11 -7.81 -11.16 11.47
C LEU A 11 -8.21 -9.80 10.89
N THR A 12 -8.22 -9.68 9.55
CA THR A 12 -8.63 -8.45 8.87
C THR A 12 -10.13 -8.18 9.06
N GLU A 13 -10.97 -9.22 8.97
CA GLU A 13 -12.41 -9.10 9.22
C GLU A 13 -12.69 -8.72 10.68
N GLU A 14 -12.00 -9.32 11.64
CA GLU A 14 -12.12 -8.96 13.06
C GLU A 14 -11.73 -7.50 13.30
N ALA A 15 -10.60 -7.06 12.75
CA ALA A 15 -10.13 -5.67 12.87
C ALA A 15 -11.11 -4.66 12.26
N LEU A 16 -11.79 -5.01 11.15
CA LEU A 16 -12.76 -4.14 10.49
C LEU A 16 -14.09 -4.01 11.22
N ARG A 17 -14.47 -4.98 12.07
CA ARG A 17 -15.70 -4.89 12.87
C ARG A 17 -15.67 -3.73 13.88
N ILE A 18 -14.49 -3.41 14.41
CA ILE A 18 -14.32 -2.33 15.40
C ILE A 18 -14.69 -0.95 14.80
N PRO A 19 -14.10 -0.48 13.69
CA PRO A 19 -14.47 0.80 13.10
C PRO A 19 -15.89 0.79 12.54
N GLN A 20 -16.38 -0.33 11.97
CA GLN A 20 -17.79 -0.42 11.50
C GLN A 20 -18.81 -0.20 12.63
N LYS A 21 -18.50 -0.66 13.85
CA LYS A 21 -19.37 -0.48 15.02
C LYS A 21 -19.31 0.94 15.61
N ASN A 22 -18.16 1.59 15.52
CA ASN A 22 -17.88 2.82 16.28
C ASN A 22 -17.82 4.09 15.42
N MET A 23 -17.82 3.98 14.10
CA MET A 23 -17.68 5.12 13.19
C MET A 23 -18.85 5.20 12.21
N PRO A 24 -19.19 6.41 11.72
CA PRO A 24 -20.10 6.56 10.59
C PRO A 24 -19.61 5.80 9.35
N PRO A 25 -20.45 5.53 8.34
CA PRO A 25 -20.03 4.77 7.16
C PRO A 25 -18.94 5.45 6.31
N HIS A 26 -18.92 6.79 6.25
CA HIS A 26 -18.03 7.53 5.34
C HIS A 26 -16.53 7.48 5.71
N PRO A 27 -16.10 7.55 6.98
CA PRO A 27 -14.69 7.40 7.34
C PRO A 27 -14.21 5.95 7.20
N VAL A 28 -15.08 4.96 7.43
CA VAL A 28 -14.77 3.53 7.23
C VAL A 28 -14.51 3.25 5.74
N ALA A 29 -15.37 3.76 4.86
CA ALA A 29 -15.16 3.63 3.41
C ALA A 29 -13.84 4.28 2.95
N ARG A 30 -13.50 5.45 3.51
CA ARG A 30 -12.23 6.14 3.24
C ARG A 30 -11.02 5.34 3.73
N LEU A 31 -11.09 4.78 4.94
CA LEU A 31 -10.04 3.93 5.50
C LEU A 31 -9.77 2.72 4.60
N LEU A 32 -10.83 2.00 4.20
CA LEU A 32 -10.73 0.85 3.31
C LEU A 32 -10.12 1.21 1.95
N SER A 33 -10.50 2.34 1.39
CA SER A 33 -9.95 2.82 0.10
C SER A 33 -8.45 3.08 0.19
N ILE A 34 -7.98 3.68 1.29
CA ILE A 34 -6.55 3.93 1.52
C ILE A 34 -5.79 2.64 1.79
N TRP A 35 -6.38 1.75 2.60
CA TRP A 35 -5.79 0.45 2.94
C TRP A 35 -5.58 -0.42 1.70
N HIS A 36 -6.57 -0.46 0.79
CA HIS A 36 -6.46 -1.19 -0.47
C HIS A 36 -5.38 -0.62 -1.39
N VAL A 37 -5.22 0.72 -1.44
CA VAL A 37 -4.11 1.38 -2.16
C VAL A 37 -2.75 1.03 -1.56
N GLY A 38 -2.67 0.77 -0.25
CA GLY A 38 -1.46 0.29 0.43
C GLY A 38 -1.14 -1.20 0.23
N GLN A 39 -2.13 -2.02 -0.14
CA GLN A 39 -1.96 -3.45 -0.41
C GLN A 39 -1.46 -3.75 -1.82
N ASN A 40 -1.70 -2.87 -2.80
CA ASN A 40 -0.95 -2.92 -4.04
C ASN A 40 0.50 -2.65 -3.70
N ASP A 41 1.39 -3.57 -4.06
CA ASP A 41 2.83 -3.48 -3.86
C ASP A 41 3.43 -2.45 -4.82
N SER A 42 2.94 -1.21 -4.70
CA SER A 42 3.45 0.01 -5.31
C SER A 42 4.92 0.20 -5.00
N THR A 43 5.44 -0.45 -3.95
CA THR A 43 6.87 -0.53 -3.66
C THR A 43 7.59 -1.46 -4.65
N ARG A 44 7.06 -2.64 -4.96
CA ARG A 44 7.57 -3.52 -6.01
C ARG A 44 7.44 -2.92 -7.40
N GLU A 45 6.32 -2.27 -7.72
CA GLU A 45 6.14 -1.58 -9.00
C GLU A 45 7.15 -0.43 -9.16
N ARG A 46 7.33 0.41 -8.13
CA ARG A 46 8.36 1.46 -8.12
C ARG A 46 9.78 0.88 -8.23
N LYS A 47 10.07 -0.21 -7.51
CA LYS A 47 11.38 -0.88 -7.61
C LYS A 47 11.63 -1.44 -9.01
N ALA A 48 10.59 -1.92 -9.70
CA ALA A 48 10.70 -2.39 -11.07
C ALA A 48 10.93 -1.24 -12.06
N LEU A 49 10.24 -0.11 -11.87
CA LEU A 49 10.39 1.08 -12.72
C LEU A 49 11.79 1.70 -12.69
N PHE A 50 12.47 1.62 -11.54
CA PHE A 50 13.81 2.17 -11.35
C PHE A 50 14.88 1.08 -11.15
N ALA A 51 14.62 -0.13 -11.66
CA ALA A 51 15.56 -1.23 -11.52
C ALA A 51 16.87 -0.93 -12.29
N GLY A 52 17.98 -0.89 -11.58
CA GLY A 52 19.30 -0.58 -12.15
C GLY A 52 19.62 0.91 -12.26
N GLU A 53 18.69 1.79 -11.90
CA GLU A 53 18.93 3.23 -11.78
C GLU A 53 19.63 3.55 -10.44
N THR A 54 20.54 4.51 -10.46
CA THR A 54 21.16 5.08 -9.26
C THR A 54 20.61 6.48 -8.99
N VAL A 55 20.90 7.01 -7.81
CA VAL A 55 20.53 8.40 -7.49
C VAL A 55 21.23 9.36 -8.46
N GLU A 56 22.49 9.12 -8.80
CA GLU A 56 23.20 9.93 -9.80
C GLU A 56 22.55 9.86 -11.19
N SER A 57 22.17 8.67 -11.70
CA SER A 57 21.59 8.55 -13.04
C SER A 57 20.22 9.24 -13.15
N LEU A 58 19.39 9.13 -12.11
CA LEU A 58 18.11 9.83 -12.04
C LEU A 58 18.28 11.35 -11.96
N PHE A 59 19.31 11.82 -11.25
CA PHE A 59 19.61 13.24 -11.16
C PHE A 59 20.09 13.82 -12.50
N GLU A 60 20.96 13.10 -13.22
CA GLU A 60 21.40 13.47 -14.57
C GLU A 60 20.25 13.49 -15.58
N GLN A 61 19.35 12.50 -15.52
CA GLN A 61 18.16 12.47 -16.36
C GLN A 61 17.22 13.66 -16.07
N ALA A 62 17.00 13.97 -14.79
CA ALA A 62 16.13 15.08 -14.39
C ALA A 62 16.68 16.45 -14.81
N THR A 63 17.99 16.67 -14.66
CA THR A 63 18.66 17.90 -15.09
C THR A 63 18.70 18.05 -16.61
N THR A 64 18.90 16.94 -17.34
CA THR A 64 18.80 16.91 -18.81
C THR A 64 17.39 17.21 -19.30
N TYR A 65 16.37 16.73 -18.58
CA TYR A 65 14.97 17.02 -18.90
C TYR A 65 14.61 18.49 -18.65
N GLN A 66 15.09 19.10 -17.56
CA GLN A 66 14.83 20.52 -17.26
C GLN A 66 15.54 21.50 -18.18
N SER A 67 16.60 21.07 -18.87
CA SER A 67 17.36 21.90 -19.82
C SER A 67 16.86 21.79 -21.27
N LYS A 68 15.79 21.02 -21.50
CA LYS A 68 15.00 21.03 -22.74
C LYS A 68 13.83 21.99 -22.63
#